data_AF-A0A2V6PNW0-F1
#
_entry.id   AF-A0A2V6PNW0-F1
#
_cell.length_a   1.000
_cell.length_b   1.000
_cell.length_c   1.000
_cell.angle_alpha   90.00
_cell.angle_beta   90.00
_cell.angle_gamma   90.00
#
_symmetry.space_group_name_H-M   'P 1'
#
loop_
_entity.id
_entity.type
_entity.pdbx_description
1 polymer ?
#
loop_
_entity_poly.entity_id
_entity_poly.type
_entity_poly.pdbx_seq_one_letter_code
_entity_poly.pdbx_strand_id
1 'polypeptide(L)'
;SFTGTNGSNPWADLVLGSDGSFYGTTAGGGSSNLGTVFQITTNGMLTTLVSFTGTNGSGPNGLALGRDGNFYGTTAGGGVNDSGTVFRVTTNGLSTTLVSFTGTNGWRPKGLVLGGDGNFYGTTFGGYAGGFSTNLGTVFQLTTNGVLTTMVWFTGTNGAGPNGLVLGGDRNLYGTTFYGGAGDIGTIFRLVMPKFSSVARQPGGSLWLSGVGPANEAFRLWAGTDLSLPFTSWTQIASSAFDSSGTFSYTDAGAASNHSRFYRISVP
;
A
#
# COMPACT_ATOMS: atom_id res chain seq x y z
N SER A 1 27.61 11.34 7.34
CA SER A 1 28.13 9.97 7.17
C SER A 1 27.46 9.05 8.17
N PHE A 2 27.34 7.77 7.84
CA PHE A 2 26.83 6.74 8.75
C PHE A 2 27.95 6.19 9.65
N THR A 3 27.64 5.90 10.90
CA THR A 3 28.58 5.50 11.97
C THR A 3 28.22 4.17 12.62
N GLY A 4 27.27 3.42 12.04
CA GLY A 4 26.66 2.25 12.68
C GLY A 4 25.60 2.67 13.70
N THR A 5 25.92 3.55 14.65
CA THR A 5 24.96 4.04 15.65
C THR A 5 23.82 4.87 15.06
N ASN A 6 24.04 5.58 13.95
CA ASN A 6 23.03 6.36 13.23
C ASN A 6 22.49 5.65 11.96
N GLY A 7 22.97 4.43 11.67
CA GLY A 7 22.55 3.59 10.54
C GLY A 7 23.71 2.88 9.83
N SER A 8 23.40 1.84 9.06
CA SER A 8 24.30 1.13 8.13
C SER A 8 23.53 0.40 7.03
N ASN A 9 24.16 0.15 5.88
CA ASN A 9 23.54 -0.53 4.72
C ASN A 9 22.29 0.21 4.16
N PRO A 10 22.44 1.45 3.67
CA PRO A 10 21.34 2.22 3.06
C PRO A 10 21.09 1.75 1.62
N TRP A 11 20.47 0.58 1.44
CA TRP A 11 20.21 -0.01 0.12
C TRP A 11 18.89 0.43 -0.51
N ALA A 12 17.97 1.01 0.26
CA ALA A 12 16.67 1.46 -0.23
C ALA A 12 16.77 2.86 -0.87
N ASP A 13 15.87 3.13 -1.80
CA ASP A 13 15.76 4.43 -2.46
C ASP A 13 15.37 5.55 -1.47
N LEU A 14 15.77 6.78 -1.80
CA LEU A 14 15.36 7.98 -1.06
C LEU A 14 13.98 8.47 -1.51
N VAL A 15 13.21 9.00 -0.56
CA VAL A 15 11.94 9.66 -0.80
C VAL A 15 12.07 11.14 -0.47
N LEU A 16 11.67 12.00 -1.41
CA LEU A 16 11.62 13.44 -1.18
C LEU A 16 10.38 13.79 -0.34
N GLY A 17 10.58 14.41 0.82
CA GLY A 17 9.52 14.92 1.68
C GLY A 17 8.95 16.25 1.21
N SER A 18 7.77 16.61 1.72
CA SER A 18 7.14 17.91 1.47
C SER A 18 7.89 19.09 2.11
N ASP A 19 8.79 18.81 3.05
CA ASP A 19 9.70 19.76 3.68
C ASP A 19 10.97 20.03 2.84
N GLY A 20 11.13 19.34 1.69
CA GLY A 20 12.31 19.44 0.83
C GLY A 20 13.52 18.61 1.28
N SER A 21 13.39 17.79 2.33
CA SER A 21 14.44 16.86 2.77
C SER A 21 14.27 15.49 2.11
N PHE A 22 15.36 14.72 2.03
CA PHE A 22 15.30 13.32 1.61
C PHE A 22 15.19 12.40 2.83
N TYR A 23 14.37 11.37 2.72
CA TYR A 23 14.15 10.38 3.76
C TYR A 23 14.51 9.00 3.23
N GLY A 24 15.06 8.16 4.09
CA GLY A 24 15.45 6.81 3.71
C GLY A 24 15.56 5.87 4.89
N THR A 25 15.91 4.63 4.60
CA THR A 25 16.11 3.59 5.61
C THR A 25 17.50 2.99 5.50
N THR A 26 18.01 2.51 6.63
CA THR A 26 19.21 1.69 6.68
C THR A 26 18.84 0.30 7.19
N ALA A 27 19.25 -0.77 6.50
CA ALA A 27 18.86 -2.12 6.88
C ALA A 27 19.53 -2.60 8.18
N GLY A 28 20.68 -2.01 8.54
CA GLY A 28 21.41 -2.25 9.79
C GLY A 28 21.73 -0.96 10.53
N GLY A 29 22.45 -1.10 11.65
CA GLY A 29 22.77 0.01 12.54
C GLY A 29 21.64 0.41 13.49
N GLY A 30 21.77 1.56 14.13
CA GLY A 30 20.89 2.01 15.21
C GLY A 30 21.23 1.36 16.55
N SER A 31 20.43 1.63 17.59
CA SER A 31 20.66 1.17 18.97
C SER A 31 20.71 -0.36 19.13
N SER A 32 20.06 -1.10 18.23
CA SER A 32 19.98 -2.57 18.28
C SER A 32 20.62 -3.25 17.06
N ASN A 33 21.25 -2.49 16.16
CA ASN A 33 21.75 -2.98 14.87
C ASN A 33 20.67 -3.60 13.97
N LEU A 34 19.42 -3.13 14.08
CA LEU A 34 18.26 -3.64 13.33
C LEU A 34 17.71 -2.63 12.30
N GLY A 35 18.43 -1.54 12.08
CA GLY A 35 18.11 -0.54 11.08
C GLY A 35 17.59 0.78 11.64
N THR A 36 17.55 1.80 10.77
CA THR A 36 17.04 3.13 11.10
C THR A 36 16.15 3.70 10.00
N VAL A 37 15.35 4.70 10.37
CA VAL A 37 14.81 5.70 9.43
C VAL A 37 15.61 6.98 9.62
N PHE A 38 16.05 7.59 8.53
CA PHE A 38 16.81 8.83 8.56
C PHE A 38 16.21 9.91 7.65
N GLN A 39 16.53 11.15 7.97
CA GLN A 39 16.34 12.33 7.14
C GLN A 39 17.72 12.88 6.77
N ILE A 40 17.87 13.37 5.55
CA ILE A 40 19.03 14.14 5.11
C ILE A 40 18.57 15.37 4.33
N THR A 41 19.02 16.53 4.75
CA THR A 41 18.76 17.80 4.06
C THR A 41 19.63 17.92 2.80
N THR A 42 19.26 18.82 1.89
CA THR A 42 20.03 19.07 0.66
C THR A 42 21.44 19.64 0.91
N ASN A 43 21.70 20.20 2.10
CA ASN A 43 23.03 20.61 2.54
C ASN A 43 23.80 19.52 3.32
N GLY A 44 23.27 18.28 3.38
CA GLY A 44 23.98 17.11 3.91
C GLY A 44 23.85 16.87 5.41
N MET A 45 22.94 17.56 6.11
CA MET A 45 22.68 17.32 7.53
C MET A 45 21.86 16.03 7.69
N LEU A 46 22.51 14.98 8.21
CA LEU A 46 21.90 13.68 8.46
C LEU A 46 21.32 13.61 9.88
N THR A 47 20.07 13.18 10.00
CA THR A 47 19.37 12.98 11.27
C THR A 47 18.73 11.60 11.30
N THR A 48 19.05 10.81 12.32
CA THR A 48 18.33 9.56 12.59
C THR A 48 17.02 9.89 13.28
N LEU A 49 15.91 9.48 12.67
CA LEU A 49 14.57 9.72 13.21
C LEU A 49 14.08 8.54 14.05
N VAL A 50 14.40 7.31 13.63
CA VAL A 50 13.93 6.08 14.28
C VAL A 50 15.05 5.07 14.33
N SER A 51 15.18 4.37 15.45
CA SER A 51 15.96 3.12 15.55
C SER A 51 15.02 1.94 15.78
N PHE A 52 15.20 0.88 15.01
CA PHE A 52 14.44 -0.35 15.16
C PHE A 52 15.05 -1.24 16.27
N THR A 53 14.19 -1.91 17.03
CA THR A 53 14.53 -2.68 18.24
C THR A 53 14.03 -4.12 18.18
N GLY A 54 13.57 -4.57 17.02
CA GLY A 54 12.97 -5.89 16.83
C GLY A 54 11.49 -5.88 17.13
N THR A 55 11.06 -5.32 18.26
CA THR A 55 9.63 -5.21 18.63
C THR A 55 8.84 -4.32 17.67
N ASN A 56 9.44 -3.22 17.20
CA ASN A 56 8.85 -2.32 16.21
C ASN A 56 9.22 -2.67 14.75
N GLY A 57 10.00 -3.74 14.54
CA GLY A 57 10.50 -4.18 13.24
C GLY A 57 12.02 -4.37 13.21
N SER A 58 12.53 -4.90 12.10
CA SER A 58 13.95 -5.13 11.82
C SER A 58 14.20 -5.19 10.31
N GLY A 59 15.30 -4.60 9.85
CA GLY A 59 15.65 -4.57 8.43
C GLY A 59 14.62 -3.81 7.59
N PRO A 60 14.42 -2.50 7.84
CA PRO A 60 13.55 -1.67 7.02
C PRO A 60 14.05 -1.65 5.57
N ASN A 61 13.14 -1.81 4.61
CA ASN A 61 13.48 -2.07 3.20
C ASN A 61 12.86 -1.08 2.19
N GLY A 62 12.30 0.03 2.67
CA GLY A 62 11.79 1.10 1.80
C GLY A 62 10.86 2.07 2.54
N LEU A 63 10.61 3.20 1.90
CA LEU A 63 9.62 4.20 2.32
C LEU A 63 8.75 4.61 1.12
N ALA A 64 7.55 5.06 1.42
CA ALA A 64 6.66 5.76 0.51
C ALA A 64 6.06 6.98 1.23
N LEU A 65 5.98 8.12 0.55
CA LEU A 65 5.34 9.32 1.08
C LEU A 65 3.82 9.23 0.88
N GLY A 66 3.06 9.39 1.97
CA GLY A 66 1.61 9.49 1.95
C GLY A 66 1.10 10.88 1.62
N ARG A 67 -0.16 10.97 1.20
CA ARG A 67 -0.84 12.26 0.94
C ARG A 67 -1.09 13.07 2.22
N ASP A 68 -1.01 12.41 3.37
CA ASP A 68 -1.10 13.02 4.70
C ASP A 68 0.25 13.60 5.18
N GLY A 69 1.31 13.51 4.35
CA GLY A 69 2.64 14.01 4.67
C GLY A 69 3.49 13.08 5.55
N ASN A 70 2.99 11.88 5.87
CA ASN A 70 3.73 10.88 6.63
C ASN A 70 4.45 9.89 5.71
N PHE A 71 5.53 9.29 6.20
CA PHE A 71 6.24 8.22 5.53
C PHE A 71 5.75 6.87 6.01
N TYR A 72 5.57 5.94 5.09
CA TYR A 72 5.12 4.59 5.34
C TYR A 72 6.17 3.62 4.83
N GLY A 73 6.50 2.60 5.61
CA GLY A 73 7.54 1.66 5.24
C GLY A 73 7.32 0.30 5.86
N THR A 74 8.10 -0.65 5.38
CA THR A 74 8.04 -2.05 5.79
C THR A 74 9.36 -2.49 6.40
N THR A 75 9.29 -3.39 7.37
CA THR A 75 10.47 -4.11 7.86
C THR A 75 10.37 -5.57 7.47
N ALA A 76 11.46 -6.13 6.94
CA ALA A 76 11.46 -7.52 6.49
C ALA A 76 11.36 -8.51 7.67
N GLY A 77 11.90 -8.15 8.84
CA GLY A 77 11.81 -8.92 10.07
C GLY A 77 11.34 -8.06 11.25
N GLY A 78 11.46 -8.60 12.46
CA GLY A 78 10.91 -8.08 13.69
C GLY A 78 9.40 -8.25 13.78
N GLY A 79 8.78 -7.58 14.74
CA GLY A 79 7.36 -7.73 15.06
C GLY A 79 7.05 -9.10 15.65
N VAL A 80 5.83 -9.56 15.40
CA VAL A 80 5.36 -10.87 15.87
C VAL A 80 6.03 -11.96 15.02
N ASN A 81 6.61 -12.96 15.68
CA ASN A 81 7.27 -14.11 15.04
C ASN A 81 8.34 -13.74 13.99
N ASP A 82 9.01 -12.59 14.14
CA ASP A 82 9.99 -12.08 13.18
C ASP A 82 9.46 -11.95 11.74
N SER A 83 8.13 -11.81 11.58
CA SER A 83 7.46 -11.85 10.28
C SER A 83 7.44 -10.49 9.57
N GLY A 84 7.90 -9.43 10.22
CA GLY A 84 7.95 -8.08 9.67
C GLY A 84 6.78 -7.20 10.10
N THR A 85 6.92 -5.90 9.88
CA THR A 85 5.90 -4.90 10.22
C THR A 85 5.64 -3.95 9.06
N VAL A 86 4.51 -3.23 9.15
CA VAL A 86 4.33 -1.95 8.46
C VAL A 86 4.32 -0.84 9.50
N PHE A 87 5.07 0.22 9.23
CA PHE A 87 5.20 1.37 10.12
C PHE A 87 4.87 2.68 9.40
N ARG A 88 4.55 3.69 10.20
CA ARG A 88 4.39 5.09 9.78
C ARG A 88 5.37 5.96 10.58
N VAL A 89 6.02 6.90 9.93
CA VAL A 89 6.90 7.91 10.54
C VAL A 89 6.52 9.30 10.07
N THR A 90 6.35 10.23 11.00
CA THR A 90 6.18 11.66 10.69
C THR A 90 7.53 12.31 10.36
N THR A 91 7.53 13.50 9.78
CA THR A 91 8.76 14.26 9.48
C THR A 91 9.59 14.60 10.73
N ASN A 92 8.98 14.64 11.92
CA ASN A 92 9.64 14.84 13.21
C ASN A 92 10.00 13.54 13.95
N GLY A 93 9.88 12.37 13.29
CA GLY A 93 10.37 11.09 13.81
C GLY A 93 9.43 10.34 14.75
N LEU A 94 8.16 10.75 14.86
CA LEU A 94 7.16 9.95 15.58
C LEU A 94 6.85 8.68 14.78
N SER A 95 7.30 7.53 15.29
CA SER A 95 7.08 6.22 14.69
C SER A 95 5.86 5.52 15.29
N THR A 96 5.09 4.86 14.43
CA THR A 96 3.95 4.03 14.83
C THR A 96 3.98 2.73 14.02
N THR A 97 3.99 1.58 14.69
CA THR A 97 3.71 0.29 14.03
C THR A 97 2.22 0.21 13.73
N LEU A 98 1.87 0.09 12.45
CA LEU A 98 0.48 -0.03 12.00
C LEU A 98 0.04 -1.49 11.93
N VAL A 99 0.94 -2.36 11.49
CA VAL A 99 0.66 -3.78 11.25
C VAL A 99 1.85 -4.61 11.72
N SER A 100 1.56 -5.72 12.35
CA SER A 100 2.51 -6.81 12.59
C SER A 100 2.05 -8.03 11.80
N PHE A 101 2.93 -8.53 10.95
CA PHE A 101 2.66 -9.76 10.20
C PHE A 101 2.81 -10.98 11.11
N THR A 102 2.11 -12.06 10.79
CA THR A 102 2.01 -13.26 11.63
C THR A 102 2.26 -14.55 10.87
N GLY A 103 2.54 -14.47 9.56
CA GLY A 103 2.59 -15.62 8.65
C GLY A 103 1.21 -15.94 8.04
N THR A 104 0.14 -15.82 8.81
CA THR A 104 -1.25 -16.04 8.33
C THR A 104 -1.79 -14.87 7.49
N ASN A 105 -1.23 -13.68 7.64
CA ASN A 105 -1.48 -12.49 6.81
C ASN A 105 -0.26 -12.15 5.92
N GLY A 106 0.70 -13.08 5.80
CA GLY A 106 1.97 -12.91 5.10
C GLY A 106 3.17 -12.79 6.04
N TRP A 107 4.39 -12.80 5.49
CA TRP A 107 5.65 -12.51 6.18
C TRP A 107 6.70 -11.93 5.20
N ARG A 108 7.70 -11.23 5.75
CA ARG A 108 8.73 -10.48 5.00
C ARG A 108 8.10 -9.52 3.98
N PRO A 109 7.33 -8.51 4.44
CA PRO A 109 6.76 -7.51 3.56
C PRO A 109 7.85 -6.76 2.77
N LYS A 110 7.51 -6.40 1.55
CA LYS A 110 8.32 -5.64 0.59
C LYS A 110 7.82 -4.20 0.50
N GLY A 111 8.56 -3.37 -0.24
CA GLY A 111 8.27 -1.95 -0.39
C GLY A 111 6.82 -1.63 -0.77
N LEU A 112 6.37 -0.46 -0.33
CA LEU A 112 5.01 0.04 -0.54
C LEU A 112 4.96 0.98 -1.74
N VAL A 113 3.83 0.96 -2.44
CA VAL A 113 3.48 1.92 -3.49
C VAL A 113 2.19 2.63 -3.10
N LEU A 114 2.18 3.96 -3.21
CA LEU A 114 0.96 4.75 -3.02
C LEU A 114 0.06 4.64 -4.26
N GLY A 115 -1.16 4.14 -4.07
CA GLY A 115 -2.16 4.05 -5.12
C GLY A 115 -2.89 5.36 -5.42
N GLY A 116 -3.62 5.37 -6.53
CA GLY A 116 -4.45 6.51 -6.93
C GLY A 116 -5.61 6.81 -5.98
N ASP A 117 -6.05 5.80 -5.22
CA ASP A 117 -7.11 5.86 -4.22
C ASP A 117 -6.63 6.39 -2.85
N GLY A 118 -5.33 6.64 -2.71
CA GLY A 118 -4.72 7.14 -1.47
C GLY A 118 -4.35 6.05 -0.45
N ASN A 119 -4.51 4.77 -0.80
CA ASN A 119 -4.04 3.65 0.01
C ASN A 119 -2.67 3.18 -0.46
N PHE A 120 -1.96 2.46 0.41
CA PHE A 120 -0.70 1.82 0.07
C PHE A 120 -0.93 0.38 -0.36
N TYR A 121 -0.09 -0.08 -1.28
CA TYR A 121 -0.09 -1.43 -1.77
C TYR A 121 1.30 -2.02 -1.64
N GLY A 122 1.37 -3.26 -1.18
CA GLY A 122 2.63 -3.96 -1.00
C GLY A 122 2.47 -5.44 -1.24
N THR A 123 3.59 -6.14 -1.08
CA THR A 123 3.61 -7.59 -1.19
C THR A 123 4.31 -8.20 0.02
N THR A 124 3.98 -9.46 0.33
CA THR A 124 4.73 -10.26 1.30
C THR A 124 5.46 -11.37 0.56
N PHE A 125 6.72 -11.63 0.89
CA PHE A 125 7.50 -12.66 0.20
C PHE A 125 6.90 -14.06 0.38
N GLY A 126 6.28 -14.33 1.52
CA GLY A 126 5.63 -15.61 1.76
C GLY A 126 4.45 -15.49 2.70
N GLY A 127 3.81 -16.62 2.96
CA GLY A 127 2.66 -16.75 3.85
C GLY A 127 1.50 -17.43 3.14
N TYR A 128 0.56 -17.95 3.93
CA TYR A 128 -0.62 -18.65 3.43
C TYR A 128 -1.75 -18.58 4.48
N ALA A 129 -3.00 -18.53 4.02
CA ALA A 129 -4.18 -18.45 4.90
C ALA A 129 -4.30 -19.65 5.88
N GLY A 130 -3.66 -20.79 5.58
CA GLY A 130 -3.62 -22.00 6.42
C GLY A 130 -2.33 -22.23 7.23
N GLY A 131 -1.41 -21.25 7.32
CA GLY A 131 -0.21 -21.34 8.19
C GLY A 131 1.13 -21.16 7.46
N PHE A 132 2.23 -21.61 8.10
CA PHE A 132 3.60 -21.49 7.58
C PHE A 132 3.87 -22.52 6.48
N SER A 133 3.40 -22.26 5.27
CA SER A 133 3.83 -22.97 4.06
C SER A 133 4.26 -21.96 3.00
N THR A 134 5.37 -22.29 2.33
CA THR A 134 5.82 -21.82 1.02
C THR A 134 6.06 -20.31 0.84
N ASN A 135 6.94 -20.00 -0.11
CA ASN A 135 7.22 -18.65 -0.60
C ASN A 135 6.04 -18.15 -1.45
N LEU A 136 4.77 -18.36 -1.06
CA LEU A 136 3.64 -17.94 -1.87
C LEU A 136 3.47 -16.43 -1.76
N GLY A 137 3.10 -15.96 -0.58
CA GLY A 137 3.00 -14.52 -0.32
C GLY A 137 1.68 -13.94 -0.80
N THR A 138 1.56 -12.62 -0.62
CA THR A 138 0.34 -11.88 -0.92
C THR A 138 0.61 -10.58 -1.66
N VAL A 139 -0.42 -10.08 -2.34
CA VAL A 139 -0.61 -8.65 -2.55
C VAL A 139 -1.56 -8.14 -1.48
N PHE A 140 -1.19 -7.07 -0.78
CA PHE A 140 -2.03 -6.44 0.23
C PHE A 140 -2.26 -4.95 -0.07
N GLN A 141 -3.38 -4.45 0.43
CA GLN A 141 -3.71 -3.05 0.57
C GLN A 141 -3.59 -2.65 2.04
N LEU A 142 -3.15 -1.41 2.28
CA LEU A 142 -3.04 -0.81 3.59
C LEU A 142 -3.58 0.62 3.57
N THR A 143 -4.51 0.90 4.47
CA THR A 143 -4.99 2.27 4.70
C THR A 143 -4.02 3.04 5.60
N THR A 144 -4.06 4.38 5.56
CA THR A 144 -3.19 5.24 6.37
C THR A 144 -3.39 5.10 7.89
N ASN A 145 -4.52 4.53 8.32
CA ASN A 145 -4.83 4.19 9.71
C ASN A 145 -4.55 2.72 10.07
N GLY A 146 -3.90 1.94 9.20
CA GLY A 146 -3.41 0.60 9.53
C GLY A 146 -4.38 -0.55 9.28
N VAL A 147 -5.46 -0.35 8.51
CA VAL A 147 -6.32 -1.46 8.08
C VAL A 147 -5.63 -2.20 6.95
N LEU A 148 -5.26 -3.45 7.20
CA LEU A 148 -4.63 -4.36 6.23
C LEU A 148 -5.69 -5.25 5.58
N THR A 149 -5.74 -5.23 4.25
CA THR A 149 -6.60 -6.10 3.45
C THR A 149 -5.73 -6.94 2.52
N THR A 150 -5.85 -8.26 2.59
CA THR A 150 -5.22 -9.14 1.60
C THR A 150 -6.07 -9.14 0.33
N MET A 151 -5.47 -8.75 -0.80
CA MET A 151 -6.17 -8.70 -2.08
C MET A 151 -6.01 -9.98 -2.87
N VAL A 152 -4.81 -10.55 -2.87
CA VAL A 152 -4.47 -11.74 -3.65
C VAL A 152 -3.56 -12.63 -2.81
N TRP A 153 -3.86 -13.93 -2.80
CA TRP A 153 -2.93 -14.97 -2.41
C TRP A 153 -2.26 -15.56 -3.63
N PHE A 154 -0.95 -15.68 -3.57
CA PHE A 154 -0.22 -16.46 -4.55
C PHE A 154 -0.40 -17.96 -4.27
N THR A 155 -0.44 -18.76 -5.33
CA THR A 155 -0.78 -20.19 -5.29
C THR A 155 0.33 -21.06 -5.90
N GLY A 156 1.44 -20.46 -6.31
CA GLY A 156 2.48 -21.11 -7.11
C GLY A 156 2.11 -21.12 -8.58
N THR A 157 0.85 -21.39 -8.92
CA THR A 157 0.37 -21.32 -10.32
C THR A 157 0.27 -19.88 -10.85
N ASN A 158 -0.15 -18.92 -10.03
CA ASN A 158 -0.16 -17.49 -10.37
C ASN A 158 1.15 -16.76 -9.98
N GLY A 159 2.16 -17.50 -9.52
CA GLY A 159 3.43 -16.99 -9.01
C GLY A 159 3.65 -17.35 -7.54
N ALA A 160 4.87 -17.09 -7.06
CA ALA A 160 5.31 -17.30 -5.69
C ALA A 160 6.52 -16.39 -5.40
N GLY A 161 6.54 -15.73 -4.25
CA GLY A 161 7.65 -14.91 -3.79
C GLY A 161 7.62 -13.56 -4.46
N PRO A 162 6.52 -12.79 -4.31
CA PRO A 162 6.44 -11.46 -4.90
C PRO A 162 7.53 -10.55 -4.32
N ASN A 163 8.14 -9.73 -5.19
CA ASN A 163 9.29 -8.91 -4.83
C ASN A 163 8.95 -7.43 -4.58
N GLY A 164 7.87 -6.94 -5.19
CA GLY A 164 7.45 -5.55 -5.09
C GLY A 164 6.41 -5.20 -6.15
N LEU A 165 5.90 -3.97 -6.08
CA LEU A 165 4.91 -3.44 -7.01
C LEU A 165 5.41 -2.13 -7.62
N VAL A 166 4.82 -1.77 -8.75
CA VAL A 166 4.89 -0.43 -9.33
C VAL A 166 3.50 -0.01 -9.81
N LEU A 167 3.15 1.26 -9.64
CA LEU A 167 1.93 1.83 -10.19
C LEU A 167 2.17 2.23 -11.64
N GLY A 168 1.44 1.62 -12.57
CA GLY A 168 1.48 1.98 -13.98
C GLY A 168 0.74 3.28 -14.28
N GLY A 169 1.06 3.91 -15.41
CA GLY A 169 0.36 5.11 -15.89
C GLY A 169 -1.13 4.89 -16.19
N ASP A 170 -1.53 3.64 -16.39
CA ASP A 170 -2.92 3.20 -16.52
C ASP A 170 -3.64 3.04 -15.16
N ARG A 171 -2.97 3.38 -14.05
CA ARG A 171 -3.44 3.23 -12.66
C ARG A 171 -3.64 1.80 -12.18
N ASN A 172 -3.10 0.81 -12.90
CA ASN A 172 -3.03 -0.58 -12.42
C ASN A 172 -1.70 -0.81 -11.68
N LEU A 173 -1.67 -1.83 -10.83
CA LEU A 173 -0.44 -2.25 -10.16
C LEU A 173 0.21 -3.39 -10.95
N TYR A 174 1.53 -3.33 -11.08
CA TYR A 174 2.33 -4.32 -11.76
C TYR A 174 3.39 -4.86 -10.81
N GLY A 175 3.70 -6.15 -10.90
CA GLY A 175 4.66 -6.78 -10.02
C GLY A 175 5.30 -8.01 -10.64
N THR A 176 6.29 -8.54 -9.93
CA THR A 176 7.01 -9.76 -10.30
C THR A 176 7.06 -10.73 -9.13
N THR A 177 7.16 -12.01 -9.44
CA THR A 177 7.43 -13.07 -8.48
C THR A 177 8.75 -13.76 -8.82
N PHE A 178 9.48 -14.23 -7.80
CA PHE A 178 10.74 -14.97 -8.01
C PHE A 178 10.51 -16.39 -8.54
N TYR A 179 9.42 -17.02 -8.13
CA TYR A 179 9.09 -18.42 -8.40
C TYR A 179 7.64 -18.54 -8.87
N GLY A 180 7.20 -19.77 -9.14
CA GLY A 180 5.87 -20.10 -9.62
C GLY A 180 5.69 -19.82 -11.11
N GLY A 181 4.45 -19.92 -11.58
CA GLY A 181 4.10 -19.83 -12.99
C GLY A 181 4.55 -21.05 -13.80
N ALA A 182 4.63 -20.87 -15.12
CA ALA A 182 5.09 -21.91 -16.03
C ALA A 182 6.58 -22.20 -15.77
N GLY A 183 6.89 -23.41 -15.33
CA GLY A 183 8.27 -23.85 -15.09
C GLY A 183 8.89 -23.36 -13.76
N ASP A 184 8.10 -22.76 -12.86
CA ASP A 184 8.55 -22.31 -11.53
C ASP A 184 9.65 -21.23 -11.54
N ILE A 185 9.69 -20.41 -12.59
CA ILE A 185 10.72 -19.37 -12.82
C ILE A 185 10.22 -17.94 -12.62
N GLY A 186 9.02 -17.78 -12.06
CA GLY A 186 8.43 -16.46 -11.78
C GLY A 186 7.37 -16.02 -12.79
N THR A 187 6.62 -14.99 -12.40
CA THR A 187 5.61 -14.35 -13.25
C THR A 187 5.79 -12.84 -13.23
N ILE A 188 5.32 -12.18 -14.30
CA ILE A 188 4.96 -10.76 -14.29
C ILE A 188 3.44 -10.72 -14.22
N PHE A 189 2.90 -10.01 -13.23
CA PHE A 189 1.46 -9.91 -13.04
C PHE A 189 1.00 -8.46 -13.05
N ARG A 190 -0.28 -8.28 -13.38
CA ARG A 190 -0.99 -7.01 -13.31
C ARG A 190 -2.23 -7.19 -12.44
N LEU A 191 -2.39 -6.34 -11.44
CA LEU A 191 -3.62 -6.19 -10.68
C LEU A 191 -4.44 -5.05 -11.27
N VAL A 192 -5.61 -5.39 -11.82
CA VAL A 192 -6.53 -4.41 -12.41
C VAL A 192 -7.25 -3.69 -11.28
N MET A 193 -7.04 -2.38 -11.21
CA MET A 193 -7.61 -1.54 -10.16
C MET A 193 -8.92 -0.90 -10.63
N PRO A 194 -9.95 -0.84 -9.77
CA PRO A 194 -11.20 -0.18 -10.10
C PRO A 194 -10.98 1.34 -10.25
N LYS A 195 -11.51 1.93 -11.32
CA LYS A 195 -11.38 3.36 -11.64
C LYS A 195 -12.59 3.89 -12.38
N PHE A 196 -12.93 5.15 -12.14
CA PHE A 196 -13.95 5.86 -12.91
C PHE A 196 -13.43 6.22 -14.30
N SER A 197 -14.26 6.00 -15.32
CA SER A 197 -14.02 6.36 -16.72
C SER A 197 -14.75 7.64 -17.09
N SER A 198 -15.98 7.84 -16.59
CA SER A 198 -16.76 9.04 -16.86
C SER A 198 -17.70 9.40 -15.73
N VAL A 199 -17.98 10.69 -15.61
CA VAL A 199 -19.03 11.24 -14.76
C VAL A 199 -19.85 12.21 -15.62
N ALA A 200 -21.17 12.05 -15.65
CA ALA A 200 -22.06 12.91 -16.41
C ALA A 200 -23.31 13.29 -15.60
N ARG A 201 -23.68 14.57 -15.62
CA ARG A 201 -24.94 15.04 -15.01
C ARG A 201 -26.09 14.78 -15.97
N GLN A 202 -27.14 14.12 -15.48
CA GLN A 202 -28.33 13.81 -16.26
C GLN A 202 -29.41 14.89 -16.09
N PRO A 203 -30.42 14.93 -16.99
CA PRO A 203 -31.63 15.71 -16.77
C PRO A 203 -32.24 15.37 -15.40
N GLY A 204 -32.58 16.39 -14.60
CA GLY A 204 -33.03 16.20 -13.22
C GLY A 204 -31.92 16.21 -12.16
N GLY A 205 -30.65 16.35 -12.56
CA GLY A 205 -29.53 16.63 -11.66
C GLY A 205 -28.85 15.43 -11.02
N SER A 206 -29.30 14.20 -11.28
CA SER A 206 -28.57 12.99 -10.90
C SER A 206 -27.21 12.91 -11.60
N LEU A 207 -26.28 12.14 -11.03
CA LEU A 207 -24.97 11.88 -11.62
C LEU A 207 -24.88 10.44 -12.08
N TRP A 208 -24.64 10.25 -13.38
CA TRP A 208 -24.28 8.96 -13.96
C TRP A 208 -22.78 8.78 -13.91
N LEU A 209 -22.35 7.66 -13.34
CA LEU A 209 -20.98 7.25 -13.17
C LEU A 209 -20.74 6.02 -14.03
N SER A 210 -19.60 5.97 -14.70
CA SER A 210 -19.11 4.73 -15.31
C SER A 210 -17.66 4.51 -14.98
N GLY A 211 -17.21 3.27 -15.11
CA GLY A 211 -15.82 2.95 -14.91
C GLY A 211 -15.46 1.54 -15.31
N VAL A 212 -14.22 1.20 -15.03
CA VAL A 212 -13.64 -0.10 -15.32
C VAL A 212 -12.95 -0.68 -14.10
N GLY A 213 -12.80 -2.00 -14.08
CA GLY A 213 -12.15 -2.74 -13.01
C GLY A 213 -11.97 -4.20 -13.36
N PRO A 214 -11.66 -5.05 -12.37
CA PRO A 214 -11.48 -6.47 -12.61
C PRO A 214 -12.82 -7.13 -13.01
N ALA A 215 -12.83 -7.79 -14.16
CA ALA A 215 -14.05 -8.38 -14.74
C ALA A 215 -14.69 -9.43 -13.82
N ASN A 216 -16.01 -9.37 -13.69
CA ASN A 216 -16.83 -10.23 -12.82
C ASN A 216 -16.53 -10.10 -11.32
N GLU A 217 -15.62 -9.23 -10.90
CA GLU A 217 -15.34 -9.00 -9.48
C GLU A 217 -16.32 -8.00 -8.87
N ALA A 218 -16.60 -8.18 -7.58
CA ALA A 218 -17.45 -7.28 -6.84
C ALA A 218 -16.76 -5.93 -6.57
N PHE A 219 -17.57 -4.88 -6.41
CA PHE A 219 -17.14 -3.56 -5.97
C PHE A 219 -18.17 -2.90 -5.05
N ARG A 220 -17.69 -1.95 -4.24
CA ARG A 220 -18.51 -1.01 -3.47
C ARG A 220 -18.29 0.41 -4.02
N LEU A 221 -19.38 1.13 -4.25
CA LEU A 221 -19.35 2.56 -4.55
C LEU A 221 -19.72 3.34 -3.29
N TRP A 222 -18.95 4.40 -3.06
CA TRP A 222 -19.15 5.29 -1.94
C TRP A 222 -19.31 6.71 -2.42
N ALA A 223 -20.14 7.49 -1.73
CA ALA A 223 -20.23 8.92 -1.90
C ALA A 223 -19.96 9.64 -0.58
N GLY A 224 -19.29 10.79 -0.67
CA GLY A 224 -19.08 11.73 0.40
C GLY A 224 -19.46 13.13 -0.04
N THR A 225 -19.62 14.04 0.92
CA THR A 225 -19.96 15.45 0.66
C THR A 225 -18.86 16.42 1.06
N ASP A 226 -17.79 15.89 1.65
CA ASP A 226 -16.64 16.63 2.14
C ASP A 226 -15.37 15.79 1.94
N LEU A 227 -14.28 16.44 1.58
CA LEU A 227 -12.94 15.86 1.45
C LEU A 227 -11.99 16.39 2.53
N SER A 228 -12.48 17.03 3.59
CA SER A 228 -11.66 17.38 4.72
C SER A 228 -11.10 16.12 5.40
N LEU A 229 -9.84 16.20 5.84
CA LEU A 229 -9.21 15.15 6.62
C LEU A 229 -9.64 15.26 8.09
N PRO A 230 -9.86 14.13 8.80
CA PRO A 230 -9.85 12.76 8.30
C PRO A 230 -11.09 12.44 7.45
N PHE A 231 -10.91 11.67 6.36
CA PHE A 231 -11.98 11.29 5.43
C PHE A 231 -13.02 10.33 6.05
N THR A 232 -13.86 10.81 6.96
CA THR A 232 -14.81 9.99 7.75
C THR A 232 -16.24 10.01 7.20
N SER A 233 -16.52 10.83 6.19
CA SER A 233 -17.88 11.15 5.69
C SER A 233 -18.36 10.27 4.52
N TRP A 234 -17.79 9.07 4.34
CA TRP A 234 -18.13 8.20 3.21
C TRP A 234 -19.31 7.27 3.51
N THR A 235 -20.36 7.35 2.70
CA THR A 235 -21.52 6.45 2.74
C THR A 235 -21.49 5.51 1.53
N GLN A 236 -21.68 4.22 1.75
CA GLN A 236 -21.83 3.26 0.65
C GLN A 236 -23.18 3.52 -0.05
N ILE A 237 -23.14 3.77 -1.36
CA ILE A 237 -24.32 4.05 -2.19
C ILE A 237 -24.70 2.90 -3.11
N ALA A 238 -23.76 1.98 -3.38
CA ALA A 238 -24.02 0.75 -4.10
C ALA A 238 -23.01 -0.35 -3.77
N SER A 239 -23.43 -1.60 -3.99
CA SER A 239 -22.57 -2.77 -4.09
C SER A 239 -23.02 -3.55 -5.32
N SER A 240 -22.11 -3.88 -6.21
CA SER A 240 -22.39 -4.61 -7.46
C SER A 240 -21.13 -5.35 -7.91
N ALA A 241 -21.10 -5.79 -9.17
CA ALA A 241 -19.93 -6.39 -9.80
C ALA A 241 -19.67 -5.74 -11.15
N PHE A 242 -18.41 -5.71 -11.57
CA PHE A 242 -18.08 -5.38 -12.95
C PHE A 242 -18.64 -6.46 -13.87
N ASP A 243 -19.07 -6.09 -15.06
CA ASP A 243 -19.50 -7.06 -16.06
C ASP A 243 -18.32 -7.92 -16.59
N SER A 244 -18.63 -8.82 -17.52
CA SER A 244 -17.64 -9.72 -18.12
C SER A 244 -16.56 -9.00 -18.93
N SER A 245 -16.80 -7.75 -19.33
CA SER A 245 -15.81 -6.87 -19.97
C SER A 245 -15.06 -5.97 -18.99
N GLY A 246 -15.37 -6.06 -17.69
CA GLY A 246 -14.75 -5.26 -16.65
C GLY A 246 -15.33 -3.86 -16.52
N THR A 247 -16.55 -3.60 -16.99
CA THR A 247 -17.19 -2.28 -16.90
C THR A 247 -18.29 -2.22 -15.85
N PHE A 248 -18.58 -1.02 -15.36
CA PHE A 248 -19.78 -0.75 -14.57
C PHE A 248 -20.38 0.60 -14.94
N SER A 249 -21.67 0.76 -14.63
CA SER A 249 -22.30 2.07 -14.55
C SER A 249 -23.29 2.15 -13.39
N TYR A 250 -23.51 3.36 -12.88
CA TYR A 250 -24.41 3.62 -11.76
C TYR A 250 -24.95 5.04 -11.83
N THR A 251 -26.24 5.23 -11.52
CA THR A 251 -26.85 6.57 -11.41
C THR A 251 -27.10 6.92 -9.95
N ASP A 252 -26.42 7.96 -9.47
CA ASP A 252 -26.63 8.54 -8.15
C ASP A 252 -27.74 9.59 -8.20
N ALA A 253 -28.96 9.18 -7.83
CA ALA A 253 -30.10 10.09 -7.70
C ALA A 253 -29.91 11.13 -6.57
N GLY A 254 -29.10 10.81 -5.54
CA GLY A 254 -28.83 11.72 -4.43
C GLY A 254 -28.04 12.97 -4.83
N ALA A 255 -27.38 12.96 -5.99
CA ALA A 255 -26.68 14.12 -6.53
C ALA A 255 -27.60 15.24 -7.05
N ALA A 256 -28.90 14.96 -7.21
CA ALA A 256 -29.89 15.95 -7.62
C ALA A 256 -30.13 16.99 -6.50
N SER A 257 -30.13 16.55 -5.25
CA SER A 257 -30.37 17.40 -4.06
C SER A 257 -29.08 17.82 -3.35
N ASN A 258 -27.93 17.30 -3.77
CA ASN A 258 -26.64 17.63 -3.17
C ASN A 258 -25.58 17.87 -4.24
N HIS A 259 -25.10 19.12 -4.34
CA HIS A 259 -24.16 19.53 -5.38
C HIS A 259 -22.69 19.25 -5.01
N SER A 260 -22.41 18.98 -3.74
CA SER A 260 -21.08 18.58 -3.28
C SER A 260 -21.05 17.06 -3.15
N ARG A 261 -20.71 16.37 -4.24
CA ARG A 261 -20.59 14.91 -4.29
C ARG A 261 -19.20 14.49 -4.73
N PHE A 262 -18.56 13.69 -3.91
CA PHE A 262 -17.30 13.02 -4.19
C PHE A 262 -17.54 11.51 -4.22
N TYR A 263 -16.79 10.80 -5.06
CA TYR A 263 -16.98 9.37 -5.27
C TYR A 263 -15.67 8.62 -5.08
N ARG A 264 -15.76 7.43 -4.47
CA ARG A 264 -14.68 6.43 -4.48
C ARG A 264 -15.26 5.06 -4.77
N ILE A 265 -14.43 4.20 -5.36
CA ILE A 265 -14.73 2.81 -5.63
C ILE A 265 -13.71 1.94 -4.90
N SER A 266 -14.16 0.85 -4.29
CA SER A 266 -13.28 -0.11 -3.63
C SER A 266 -13.69 -1.54 -3.98
N VAL A 267 -12.71 -2.44 -3.99
CA VAL A 267 -13.00 -3.88 -3.96
C VAL A 267 -13.39 -4.32 -2.53
N PRO A 268 -14.26 -5.33 -2.36
CA PRO A 268 -14.79 -5.77 -1.07
C PRO A 268 -13.77 -6.20 -0.02
#